data_AF-A0A7G8W9V7-F1
#
_entry.id   AF-A0A7G8W9V7-F1
#
_cell.length_a   1.000
_cell.length_b   1.000
_cell.length_c   1.000
_cell.angle_alpha   90.00
_cell.angle_beta   90.00
_cell.angle_gamma   90.00
#
_symmetry.space_group_name_H-M   'P 1'
#
loop_
_entity.id
_entity.type
_entity.pdbx_description
1 polymer ?
#
loop_
_entity_poly.entity_id
_entity_poly.type
_entity_poly.pdbx_seq_one_letter_code
_entity_poly.pdbx_strand_id
1 'polypeptide(L)' 'MKNLHRILIEITELTSNIETKYPELYRSLDENPITIPTSQHPHMDKVIMEEYLESLKIVLKNYLKEEKIRLSTLKN' A
#
# COMPACT_ATOMS: atom_id res chain seq x y z
N MET A 1 -21.84 -4.69 -7.38
CA MET A 1 -20.95 -5.06 -6.26
C MET A 1 -19.61 -5.74 -6.66
N LYS A 2 -19.35 -6.09 -7.93
CA LYS A 2 -18.11 -6.77 -8.35
C LYS A 2 -16.82 -5.93 -8.27
N ASN A 3 -16.90 -4.60 -8.18
CA ASN A 3 -15.72 -3.72 -8.17
C ASN A 3 -15.07 -3.58 -6.79
N LEU A 4 -15.84 -3.48 -5.72
CA LEU A 4 -15.31 -3.33 -4.35
C LEU A 4 -14.46 -4.54 -3.92
N HIS A 5 -14.90 -5.75 -4.27
CA HIS A 5 -14.15 -6.96 -3.96
C HIS A 5 -12.80 -7.01 -4.70
N ARG A 6 -12.73 -6.51 -5.94
CA ARG A 6 -11.46 -6.42 -6.69
C ARG A 6 -10.50 -5.43 -6.04
N ILE A 7 -11.00 -4.26 -5.63
CA ILE A 7 -10.18 -3.26 -4.93
C ILE A 7 -9.65 -3.83 -3.62
N LEU A 8 -10.48 -4.56 -2.85
CA LEU A 8 -10.04 -5.20 -1.62
C LEU A 8 -8.95 -6.26 -1.87
N ILE A 9 -9.09 -7.08 -2.92
CA ILE A 9 -8.07 -8.04 -3.32
C ILE A 9 -6.77 -7.31 -3.68
N GLU A 10 -6.84 -6.26 -4.51
CA GLU A 10 -5.66 -5.49 -4.90
C GLU A 10 -4.96 -4.85 -3.70
N ILE A 11 -5.72 -4.27 -2.75
CA ILE A 11 -5.19 -3.75 -1.50
C ILE A 11 -4.47 -4.88 -0.73
N THR A 12 -5.13 -6.00 -0.54
CA THR A 12 -4.60 -7.14 0.24
C THR A 12 -3.34 -7.72 -0.39
N GLU A 13 -3.33 -7.88 -1.71
CA GLU A 13 -2.17 -8.36 -2.46
C GLU A 13 -1.01 -7.35 -2.39
N LEU A 14 -1.30 -6.05 -2.48
CA LEU A 14 -0.30 -5.00 -2.40
C LEU A 14 0.32 -4.93 -1.00
N THR A 15 -0.50 -4.94 0.06
CA THR A 15 -0.01 -4.92 1.44
C THR A 15 0.78 -6.18 1.77
N SER A 16 0.34 -7.36 1.32
CA SER A 16 1.07 -8.62 1.51
C SER A 16 2.42 -8.63 0.76
N ASN A 17 2.47 -8.05 -0.45
CA ASN A 17 3.73 -7.88 -1.17
C ASN A 17 4.67 -6.91 -0.45
N ILE A 18 4.14 -5.83 0.13
CA ILE A 18 4.93 -4.87 0.92
C ILE A 18 5.46 -5.54 2.18
N GLU A 19 4.63 -6.25 2.93
CA GLU A 19 5.05 -7.01 4.12
C GLU A 19 6.18 -8.01 3.82
N THR A 20 6.06 -8.76 2.73
CA THR A 20 7.01 -9.82 2.38
C THR A 20 8.30 -9.33 1.74
N LYS A 21 8.24 -8.31 0.87
CA LYS A 21 9.41 -7.82 0.11
C LYS A 21 10.04 -6.57 0.71
N TYR A 22 9.26 -5.76 1.41
CA TYR A 22 9.66 -4.47 1.96
C TYR A 22 9.16 -4.33 3.41
N PRO A 23 9.56 -5.25 4.33
CA PRO A 23 9.07 -5.26 5.71
C PRO A 23 9.33 -3.93 6.45
N GLU A 24 10.35 -3.19 6.02
CA GLU A 24 10.69 -1.86 6.55
C GLU A 24 9.65 -0.80 6.15
N LEU A 25 9.18 -0.85 4.91
CA LEU A 25 8.07 -0.03 4.44
C LEU A 25 6.76 -0.44 5.13
N TYR A 26 6.54 -1.75 5.32
CA TYR A 26 5.36 -2.25 6.03
C TYR A 26 5.31 -1.76 7.48
N ARG A 27 6.44 -1.79 8.21
CA ARG A 27 6.54 -1.25 9.56
C ARG A 27 6.19 0.24 9.61
N SER A 28 6.64 1.03 8.63
CA SER A 28 6.28 2.45 8.52
C SER A 28 4.79 2.68 8.23
N LEU A 29 4.10 1.71 7.60
CA LEU A 29 2.66 1.77 7.36
C LEU A 29 1.85 1.36 8.61
N ASP A 30 2.37 0.46 9.43
CA ASP A 30 1.75 0.01 10.69
C ASP A 30 1.87 1.09 11.79
N GLU A 31 3.00 1.80 11.84
CA GLU A 31 3.20 2.94 12.75
C GLU A 31 2.30 4.14 12.42
N ASN A 32 1.83 4.23 11.17
CA ASN A 32 0.93 5.27 10.73
C ASN A 32 -0.23 4.63 9.97
N PRO A 33 -1.18 4.00 10.68
CA PRO A 33 -2.23 3.22 10.06
C PRO A 33 -3.13 4.16 9.28
N ILE A 34 -2.82 4.35 8.00
CA ILE A 34 -3.75 4.88 7.02
C ILE A 34 -4.83 3.80 6.91
N THR A 35 -5.80 3.90 7.81
CA THR A 35 -7.11 3.25 7.85
C THR A 35 -7.22 2.05 6.92
N ILE A 36 -6.61 0.93 7.31
CA ILE A 36 -6.93 -0.36 6.67
C ILE A 36 -8.43 -0.58 6.92
N PRO A 37 -9.25 -0.74 5.86
CA PRO A 37 -10.65 -1.06 6.02
C PRO A 37 -10.77 -2.46 6.62
N THR A 38 -10.92 -2.56 7.93
CA THR A 38 -11.39 -3.81 8.52
C THR A 38 -12.83 -3.99 8.03
N SER A 39 -13.23 -5.25 7.82
CA SER A 39 -14.59 -5.64 7.41
C SER A 39 -15.72 -5.12 8.33
N GLN A 40 -15.39 -4.37 9.39
CA GLN A 40 -16.29 -3.79 10.36
C GLN A 40 -16.90 -2.45 9.92
N HIS A 41 -16.43 -1.83 8.83
CA HIS A 41 -17.00 -0.57 8.30
C HIS A 41 -17.60 -0.77 6.89
N PRO A 42 -18.81 -1.33 6.77
CA PRO A 42 -19.48 -1.60 5.49
C PRO A 42 -19.93 -0.33 4.72
N HIS A 43 -19.63 0.87 5.25
CA HIS A 43 -19.97 2.16 4.64
C HIS A 43 -18.75 2.92 4.12
N MET A 44 -17.63 2.26 3.85
CA MET A 44 -16.63 2.87 2.98
C MET A 44 -17.16 2.88 1.55
N ASP A 45 -17.44 4.08 1.05
CA ASP A 45 -17.73 4.29 -0.35
C ASP A 45 -16.56 3.77 -1.19
N LYS A 46 -16.88 3.19 -2.35
CA LYS A 46 -15.91 2.70 -3.34
C LYS A 46 -14.78 3.70 -3.59
N VAL A 47 -15.09 5.00 -3.53
CA VAL A 47 -14.15 6.11 -3.67
C VAL A 47 -13.03 6.04 -2.62
N ILE A 48 -13.36 5.82 -1.34
CA ILE A 48 -12.36 5.78 -0.26
C ILE A 48 -11.41 4.59 -0.45
N MET A 49 -11.93 3.44 -0.89
CA MET A 49 -11.09 2.27 -1.17
C MET A 49 -10.20 2.48 -2.40
N GLU A 50 -10.69 3.16 -3.43
CA GLU A 50 -9.89 3.53 -4.62
C GLU A 50 -8.79 4.54 -4.26
N GLU A 51 -9.12 5.57 -3.47
CA GLU A 51 -8.14 6.56 -2.98
C GLU A 51 -7.07 5.91 -2.09
N TYR A 52 -7.47 4.96 -1.24
CA TYR A 52 -6.53 4.20 -0.42
C TYR A 52 -5.58 3.35 -1.26
N LEU A 53 -6.11 2.60 -2.23
CA LEU A 53 -5.31 1.80 -3.13
C LEU A 53 -4.31 2.65 -3.93
N GLU A 54 -4.74 3.79 -4.45
CA GLU A 54 -3.85 4.71 -5.17
C GLU A 54 -2.78 5.32 -4.25
N SER A 55 -3.15 5.65 -3.00
CA SER A 55 -2.19 6.13 -2.00
C SER A 55 -1.10 5.08 -1.70
N LEU A 56 -1.48 3.82 -1.52
CA LEU A 56 -0.53 2.71 -1.32
C LEU A 56 0.40 2.52 -2.52
N LYS A 57 -0.13 2.60 -3.75
CA LYS A 57 0.68 2.52 -4.97
C LYS A 57 1.69 3.65 -5.06
N ILE A 58 1.30 4.88 -4.72
CA ILE A 58 2.19 6.05 -4.73
C ILE A 58 3.31 5.87 -3.70
N VAL A 59 2.97 5.47 -2.47
CA VAL A 59 3.94 5.24 -1.40
C VAL A 59 4.96 4.17 -1.82
N LEU A 60 4.48 3.02 -2.31
CA LEU A 60 5.37 1.96 -2.79
C LEU A 60 6.26 2.44 -3.94
N LYS A 61 5.70 3.16 -4.91
CA LYS A 61 6.47 3.69 -6.05
C LYS A 61 7.57 4.67 -5.60
N ASN A 62 7.26 5.55 -4.66
CA ASN A 62 8.24 6.49 -4.12
C ASN A 62 9.35 5.75 -3.37
N TYR A 63 8.99 4.80 -2.51
CA TYR A 63 9.95 3.95 -1.81
C TYR A 63 10.88 3.22 -2.78
N LEU A 64 10.34 2.58 -3.82
CA LEU A 64 11.15 1.88 -4.83
C LEU A 64 12.09 2.82 -5.59
N LYS A 65 11.62 4.04 -5.86
CA LYS A 65 12.43 5.07 -6.52
C LYS A 65 13.57 5.53 -5.61
N GLU A 66 13.29 5.77 -4.34
CA GLU A 66 14.29 6.15 -3.33
C GLU A 66 15.30 5.03 -3.11
N GLU A 67 14.86 3.79 -2.96
CA GLU A 67 15.76 2.63 -2.80
C GLU A 67 16.64 2.45 -4.04
N LYS A 68 16.08 2.60 -5.24
CA LYS A 68 16.86 2.57 -6.49
C LYS A 68 17.91 3.68 -6.54
N ILE A 69 17.57 4.90 -6.12
CA ILE A 69 18.51 6.03 -6.05
C ILE A 69 19.61 5.71 -5.03
N ARG A 70 19.25 5.25 -3.83
CA ARG A 70 20.19 4.89 -2.76
C ARG A 70 21.19 3.82 -3.20
N LEU A 71 20.72 2.78 -3.87
CA LEU A 71 21.59 1.72 -4.41
C LEU A 71 22.51 2.22 -5.53
N SER A 72 22.07 3.21 -6.32
CA SER A 72 22.88 3.81 -7.37
C SER A 72 23.98 4.75 -6.85
N THR A 73 23.74 5.42 -5.72
CA THR A 73 24.73 6.34 -5.11
C THR A 73 25.80 5.61 -4.31
N LEU A 74 25.51 4.42 -3.77
CA LEU A 74 26.48 3.58 -3.05
C LEU A 74 27.48 2.83 -3.97
N LYS A 75 27.28 2.88 -5.29
CA LYS A 75 28.07 2.13 -6.27
C LYS A 75 29.20 2.94 -6.94
N ASN A 76 29.43 4.18 -6.49
CA ASN A 76 30.47 5.09 -6.99
C ASN A 76 31.54 5.36 -5.93
#